data_AF-A0A1I7TMH7-F1
#
_entry.id   AF-A0A1I7TMH7-F1
#
_cell.length_a   1.000
_cell.length_b   1.000
_cell.length_c   1.000
_cell.angle_alpha   90.00
_cell.angle_beta   90.00
_cell.angle_gamma   90.00
#
_symmetry.space_group_name_H-M   'P 1'
#
loop_
_entity.id
_entity.type
_entity.pdbx_description
1 polymer ?
#
loop_
_entity_poly.entity_id
_entity_poly.type
_entity_poly.pdbx_seq_one_letter_code
_entity_poly.pdbx_strand_id
1 'polypeptide(L)'
;MSGKTDQDDIPLADDDDTVTIISGGKTPRAAQPLPKEEPPEDPEEKARMITQVLELQNTLDDLSQRVESVKEESLKLRSENQVLGQYIQNLMASSSVFQSSQPPRPKQ
;
A
#
# COMPACT_ATOMS: atom_id res chain seq x y z
N MET A 1 -0.44 37.85 26.16
CA MET A 1 0.80 37.54 26.89
C MET A 1 0.84 36.02 27.01
N SER A 2 1.47 35.29 26.09
CA SER A 2 2.89 34.84 26.05
C SER A 2 3.37 33.99 27.25
N GLY A 3 3.91 32.81 26.92
CA GLY A 3 4.74 31.89 27.75
C GLY A 3 3.92 30.75 28.39
N LYS A 4 3.88 29.49 27.95
CA LYS A 4 4.87 28.45 27.54
C LYS A 4 5.62 27.81 28.73
N THR A 5 5.54 26.46 28.76
CA THR A 5 6.29 25.43 29.54
C THR A 5 5.80 25.24 30.99
N ASP A 6 5.69 24.05 31.62
CA ASP A 6 6.34 22.74 31.47
C ASP A 6 5.47 21.61 32.09
N GLN A 7 5.60 20.40 31.54
CA GLN A 7 5.78 19.07 32.17
C GLN A 7 4.83 18.57 33.29
N ASP A 8 4.16 17.46 32.93
CA ASP A 8 3.91 16.23 33.68
C ASP A 8 4.22 16.20 35.19
N ASP A 9 3.16 16.18 36.02
CA ASP A 9 3.22 15.52 37.34
C ASP A 9 2.20 14.37 37.33
N ILE A 10 2.68 13.21 36.86
CA ILE A 10 2.04 11.92 37.10
C ILE A 10 2.21 11.65 38.59
N PRO A 11 1.13 11.39 39.36
CA PRO A 11 1.25 11.17 40.80
C PRO A 11 2.14 9.97 41.06
N LEU A 12 3.31 10.23 41.66
CA LEU A 12 4.27 9.23 42.10
C LEU A 12 3.62 8.44 43.23
N ALA A 13 3.27 7.19 42.95
CA ALA A 13 2.78 6.25 43.94
C ALA A 13 3.97 5.71 44.75
N ASP A 14 4.54 6.53 45.63
CA ASP A 14 5.52 6.12 46.64
C ASP A 14 5.67 7.24 47.68
N ASP A 15 4.66 7.41 48.54
CA ASP A 15 4.81 8.07 49.85
C ASP A 15 3.58 7.73 50.72
N ASP A 16 3.56 6.51 51.26
CA ASP A 16 2.90 6.23 52.54
C ASP A 16 3.67 5.13 53.29
N ASP A 17 4.90 5.46 53.68
CA ASP A 17 5.57 4.81 54.80
C ASP A 17 4.99 5.35 56.12
N THR A 18 3.72 5.07 56.40
CA THR A 18 3.23 5.11 57.78
C THR A 18 3.48 3.77 58.46
N VAL A 19 4.64 3.67 59.13
CA VAL A 19 4.97 2.59 60.05
C VAL A 19 3.97 2.59 61.22
N THR A 20 2.85 1.90 61.05
CA THR A 20 1.97 1.48 62.13
C THR A 20 2.31 0.03 62.47
N ILE A 21 3.28 -0.14 63.38
CA ILE A 21 3.56 -1.42 64.06
C ILE A 21 2.35 -1.74 64.94
N ILE A 22 1.40 -2.52 64.43
CA ILE A 22 0.43 -3.23 65.28
C ILE A 22 0.36 -4.69 64.80
N SER A 23 0.88 -5.54 65.67
CA SER A 23 0.80 -7.00 65.68
C SER A 23 -0.59 -7.54 65.31
N GLY A 24 -0.67 -8.45 64.33
CA GLY A 24 -1.86 -9.30 64.14
C GLY A 24 -2.13 -9.77 62.71
N GLY A 25 -1.48 -10.87 62.29
CA GLY A 25 -1.99 -11.83 61.31
C GLY A 25 -2.46 -11.31 59.95
N LYS A 26 -1.56 -10.97 59.04
CA LYS A 26 -1.89 -10.89 57.60
C LYS A 26 -1.57 -12.23 56.95
N THR A 27 -2.60 -13.05 56.73
CA THR A 27 -2.53 -14.14 55.77
C THR A 27 -2.26 -13.54 54.38
N PRO A 28 -1.33 -14.07 53.59
CA PRO A 28 -1.09 -13.58 52.24
C PRO A 28 -2.37 -13.74 51.42
N ARG A 29 -2.84 -12.66 50.79
CA ARG A 29 -3.97 -12.73 49.85
C ARG A 29 -3.55 -13.65 48.70
N ALA A 30 -4.30 -14.73 48.48
CA ALA A 30 -4.04 -15.66 47.39
C ALA A 30 -4.00 -14.90 46.06
N ALA A 31 -2.96 -15.16 45.26
CA ALA A 31 -2.83 -14.61 43.93
C ALA A 31 -4.08 -14.98 43.12
N GLN A 32 -4.80 -13.96 42.62
CA GLN A 32 -5.86 -14.22 41.66
C GLN A 32 -5.21 -14.74 40.37
N PRO A 33 -5.77 -15.79 39.73
CA PRO A 33 -5.24 -16.25 38.45
C PRO A 33 -5.22 -15.09 37.47
N LEU A 34 -4.12 -14.94 36.70
CA LEU A 34 -4.09 -13.99 35.59
C LEU A 34 -5.32 -14.25 34.69
N PRO A 35 -5.94 -13.19 34.12
CA PRO A 35 -6.94 -13.36 33.08
C PRO A 35 -6.36 -14.29 32.03
N LYS A 36 -7.07 -15.38 31.73
CA LYS A 36 -6.65 -16.35 30.72
C LYS A 36 -6.39 -15.58 29.42
N GLU A 37 -5.24 -15.83 28.81
CA GLU A 37 -4.94 -15.44 27.43
C GLU A 37 -6.18 -15.68 26.56
N GLU A 38 -6.42 -14.76 25.62
CA GLU A 38 -7.45 -14.92 24.59
C GLU A 38 -7.45 -16.36 24.06
N PRO A 39 -8.62 -16.94 23.76
CA PRO A 39 -8.69 -18.31 23.26
C PRO A 39 -7.71 -18.46 22.08
N PRO A 40 -6.92 -19.54 22.03
CA PRO A 40 -5.93 -19.69 20.97
C PRO A 40 -6.66 -19.62 19.63
N GLU A 41 -6.28 -18.65 18.79
CA GLU A 41 -6.68 -18.63 17.37
C GLU A 41 -6.48 -20.05 16.83
N ASP A 42 -7.50 -20.62 16.19
CA ASP A 42 -7.40 -21.97 15.64
C ASP A 42 -6.25 -21.98 14.60
N PRO A 43 -5.13 -22.65 14.90
CA PRO A 43 -3.97 -22.63 14.03
C PRO A 43 -4.29 -23.22 12.64
N GLU A 44 -5.33 -24.06 12.54
CA GLU A 44 -5.79 -24.61 11.28
C GLU A 44 -6.49 -23.55 10.41
N GLU A 45 -7.35 -22.72 11.00
CA GLU A 45 -8.01 -21.62 10.28
C GLU A 45 -6.97 -20.63 9.75
N LYS A 46 -6.00 -20.28 10.59
CA LYS A 46 -4.87 -19.43 10.21
C LYS A 46 -4.06 -20.04 9.06
N ALA A 47 -3.77 -21.33 9.12
CA ALA A 47 -3.07 -22.03 8.04
C ALA A 47 -3.85 -22.01 6.72
N ARG A 48 -5.18 -22.21 6.76
CA ARG A 48 -6.05 -22.12 5.58
C ARG A 48 -6.07 -20.71 4.98
N MET A 49 -6.17 -19.68 5.81
CA MET A 49 -6.11 -18.28 5.37
C MET A 49 -4.76 -17.96 4.72
N ILE A 50 -3.64 -18.42 5.30
CA ILE A 50 -2.31 -18.24 4.72
C ILE A 50 -2.23 -18.87 3.33
N THR A 51 -2.70 -20.10 3.16
CA THR A 51 -2.72 -20.77 1.85
C THR A 51 -3.51 -19.96 0.81
N GLN A 52 -4.70 -19.48 1.16
CA GLN A 52 -5.50 -18.68 0.24
C GLN A 52 -4.81 -17.37 -0.14
N VAL A 53 -4.16 -16.70 0.81
CA VAL A 53 -3.39 -15.48 0.53
C VAL A 53 -2.24 -15.77 -0.44
N LEU A 54 -1.52 -16.88 -0.25
CA LEU A 54 -0.42 -17.25 -1.14
C LEU A 54 -0.90 -17.58 -2.56
N GLU A 55 -2.02 -18.29 -2.70
CA GLU A 55 -2.61 -18.57 -4.02
C GLU A 55 -3.04 -17.29 -4.74
N LEU A 56 -3.66 -16.37 -4.02
CA LEU A 56 -4.06 -15.06 -4.57
C LEU A 56 -2.84 -14.22 -4.96
N GLN A 57 -1.78 -14.23 -4.14
CA GLN A 57 -0.53 -13.54 -4.45
C GLN A 57 0.11 -14.07 -5.73
N ASN A 58 0.19 -15.41 -5.88
CA ASN A 58 0.72 -16.03 -7.10
C ASN A 58 -0.12 -15.63 -8.33
N THR A 59 -1.45 -15.69 -8.21
CA THR A 59 -2.35 -15.32 -9.32
C THR A 59 -2.21 -13.84 -9.69
N LEU A 60 -2.04 -12.97 -8.70
CA LEU A 60 -1.86 -11.53 -8.90
C LEU A 60 -0.50 -11.22 -9.56
N ASP A 61 0.56 -11.92 -9.16
CA ASP A 61 1.88 -11.76 -9.77
C ASP A 61 1.85 -12.18 -11.25
N ASP A 62 1.28 -13.34 -11.54
CA ASP A 62 1.08 -13.82 -12.92
C ASP A 62 0.31 -12.81 -13.78
N LEU A 63 -0.78 -12.26 -13.24
CA LEU A 63 -1.57 -11.26 -13.96
C LEU A 63 -0.77 -9.96 -14.15
N SER A 64 0.01 -9.55 -13.15
CA SER A 64 0.85 -8.35 -13.22
C SER A 64 1.91 -8.48 -14.31
N GLN A 65 2.57 -9.63 -14.41
CA GLN A 65 3.55 -9.91 -15.47
C GLN A 65 2.90 -9.90 -16.86
N ARG A 66 1.72 -10.51 -17.01
CA ARG A 66 0.97 -10.48 -18.29
C ARG A 66 0.58 -9.07 -18.69
N VAL A 67 0.14 -8.24 -17.75
CA VAL A 67 -0.18 -6.83 -18.01
C VAL A 67 1.05 -6.08 -18.48
N GLU A 68 2.22 -6.30 -17.87
CA GLU A 68 3.46 -5.64 -18.30
C GLU A 68 3.87 -6.07 -19.71
N SER A 69 3.78 -7.36 -20.03
CA SER A 69 4.03 -7.87 -21.38
C SER A 69 3.11 -7.23 -22.43
N VAL A 70 1.81 -7.10 -22.14
CA VAL A 70 0.85 -6.44 -23.04
C VAL A 70 1.16 -4.96 -23.21
N LYS A 71 1.59 -4.27 -22.14
CA LYS A 71 2.00 -2.85 -22.24
C LYS A 71 3.21 -2.70 -23.15
N GLU A 72 4.23 -3.54 -22.99
CA GLU A 72 5.43 -3.51 -23.81
C GLU A 72 5.11 -3.73 -25.30
N GLU A 73 4.32 -4.76 -25.61
CA GLU A 73 3.88 -5.02 -26.99
C GLU A 73 3.06 -3.86 -27.55
N SER A 74 2.14 -3.30 -26.75
CA SER A 74 1.35 -2.14 -27.15
C SER A 74 2.21 -0.93 -27.44
N LEU A 75 3.25 -0.67 -26.66
CA LEU A 75 4.19 0.43 -26.88
C LEU A 75 4.97 0.23 -28.17
N LYS A 76 5.47 -0.99 -28.42
CA LYS A 76 6.18 -1.35 -29.65
C LYS A 76 5.30 -1.12 -30.88
N LEU A 77 4.07 -1.61 -30.86
CA LEU A 77 3.11 -1.43 -31.96
C LEU A 77 2.79 0.04 -32.22
N ARG A 78 2.65 0.87 -31.17
CA ARG A 78 2.44 2.32 -31.32
C ARG A 78 3.65 2.99 -31.96
N SER A 79 4.87 2.64 -31.54
CA SER A 79 6.09 3.17 -32.13
C SER A 79 6.22 2.80 -33.60
N GLU A 80 5.95 1.55 -33.97
CA GLU A 80 6.00 1.09 -35.36
C GLU A 80 4.94 1.80 -36.22
N ASN A 81 3.71 1.88 -35.73
CA ASN A 81 2.63 2.60 -36.42
C ASN A 81 2.94 4.09 -36.59
N GLN A 82 3.62 4.73 -35.64
CA GLN A 82 4.06 6.12 -35.78
C GLN A 82 5.07 6.28 -36.92
N VAL A 83 6.07 5.40 -37.01
CA VAL A 83 7.07 5.42 -38.08
C VAL A 83 6.42 5.17 -39.44
N LEU A 84 5.55 4.16 -39.53
CA LEU A 84 4.79 3.85 -40.75
C LEU A 84 3.88 5.01 -41.17
N GLY A 85 3.19 5.62 -40.21
CA GLY A 85 2.34 6.79 -40.44
C GLY A 85 3.13 7.96 -41.03
N GLN A 86 4.30 8.26 -40.47
CA GLN A 86 5.18 9.31 -40.99
C GLN A 86 5.68 8.98 -42.40
N TYR A 87 6.04 7.72 -42.66
CA TYR A 87 6.46 7.29 -43.99
C TYR A 87 5.35 7.49 -45.03
N ILE A 88 4.12 7.09 -44.72
CA ILE A 88 2.95 7.30 -45.58
C ILE A 88 2.71 8.80 -45.81
N GLN A 89 2.77 9.62 -44.76
CA GLN A 89 2.63 11.08 -44.88
C GLN A 89 3.69 11.69 -45.79
N ASN A 90 4.95 11.28 -45.65
CA ASN A 90 6.05 11.76 -46.49
C ASN A 90 5.86 11.38 -47.96
N LEU A 91 5.40 10.16 -48.23
CA LEU A 91 5.09 9.71 -49.60
C LEU A 91 3.92 10.50 -50.20
N MET A 92 2.84 10.70 -49.43
CA MET A 92 1.70 11.50 -49.89
C MET A 92 2.11 12.95 -50.18
N ALA A 93 2.93 13.56 -49.31
CA ALA A 93 3.39 14.93 -49.49
C ALA A 93 4.35 15.09 -50.68
N SER A 94 5.19 14.08 -50.95
CA SER A 94 6.18 14.10 -52.04
C SER A 94 5.57 13.76 -53.41
N SER A 95 4.38 13.15 -53.42
CA SER A 95 3.69 12.78 -54.65
C SER A 95 2.83 13.92 -55.17
N SER A 96 3.13 14.39 -56.38
CA SER A 96 2.37 15.44 -57.07
C SER A 96 0.88 15.07 -57.29
N VAL A 97 0.53 13.78 -57.24
CA VAL A 97 -0.85 13.30 -57.41
C VAL A 97 -1.75 13.70 -56.24
N PHE A 98 -1.20 13.80 -55.03
CA PHE A 98 -1.96 14.13 -53.82
C PHE A 98 -1.87 15.62 -53.43
N GLN A 99 -1.00 16.39 -54.09
CA GLN A 99 -0.90 17.83 -53.90
C GLN A 99 -2.04 18.60 -54.59
N SER A 100 -2.55 18.11 -55.72
CA SER A 100 -3.60 18.78 -56.51
C SER A 100 -5.01 18.67 -55.90
N SER A 101 -5.20 17.83 -54.88
CA SER A 101 -6.49 17.64 -54.18
C SER A 101 -6.58 18.33 -52.81
N GLN A 102 -5.53 19.02 -52.38
CA GLN A 102 -5.53 19.79 -51.13
C GLN A 102 -6.16 21.18 -51.39
N PRO A 103 -7.23 21.57 -50.67
CA PRO A 103 -7.78 22.92 -50.80
C PRO A 103 -6.72 23.96 -50.40
N PRO A 104 -6.66 25.13 -51.08
CA PRO A 104 -5.67 26.14 -50.76
C PRO A 104 -5.81 26.56 -49.30
N ARG A 105 -4.69 26.51 -48.55
CA ARG A 105 -4.66 26.96 -47.16
C ARG A 105 -5.12 28.43 -47.10
N PRO A 106 -6.08 28.78 -46.22
CA PRO A 106 -6.54 30.16 -46.09
C PRO A 106 -5.36 31.05 -45.73
N LYS A 107 -5.16 32.11 -46.52
CA LYS A 107 -4.17 33.14 -46.24
C LYS A 107 -4.67 33.93 -45.02
N GLN A 108 -3.79 34.10 -44.04
CA GLN A 108 -4.00 34.93 -42.86
C GLN A 108 -4.34 36.38 -43.24
#